data_AF-G1NLD9-F1
#
_entry.id   AF-G1NLD9-F1
#
_cell.length_a   1.000
_cell.length_b   1.000
_cell.length_c   1.000
_cell.angle_alpha   90.00
_cell.angle_beta   90.00
_cell.angle_gamma   90.00
#
_symmetry.space_group_name_H-M   'P 1'
#
loop_
_entity.id
_entity.type
_entity.pdbx_description
1 polymer ?
#
loop_
_entity_poly.entity_id
_entity_poly.type
_entity_poly.pdbx_seq_one_letter_code
_entity_poly.pdbx_strand_id
1 'polypeptide(L)'
;MEGVYTNARKQLLISSVPAILILHLKRFHQAGLSLRKVNRHVDFPLILDLAPFCSASCKNVTDGARVLYSLYGIVEHSGSMRGGHYAAYVKVRTPSKKLLEHISSTKNVLGLKEAMGASAGQWVYVSDAHVQMVPESRVLNAQAYLLFYERLLI
;
A
#
# COMPACT_ATOMS: atom_id res chain seq x y z
N MET A 1 22.74 18.74 -43.63
CA MET A 1 23.19 18.60 -42.22
C MET A 1 22.93 17.16 -41.82
N GLU A 2 23.96 16.35 -41.60
CA GLU A 2 23.80 15.02 -41.02
C GLU A 2 23.48 15.14 -39.53
N GLY A 3 22.43 14.46 -39.08
CA GLY A 3 22.05 14.45 -37.67
C GLY A 3 23.02 13.60 -36.86
N VAL A 4 23.63 14.19 -35.83
CA VAL A 4 24.48 13.47 -34.87
C VAL A 4 23.57 12.82 -33.82
N TYR A 5 23.54 11.49 -33.77
CA TYR A 5 22.80 10.74 -32.76
C TYR A 5 23.65 10.56 -31.50
N THR A 6 23.05 10.79 -30.34
CA THR A 6 23.71 10.61 -29.03
C THR A 6 22.78 9.89 -28.05
N ASN A 7 23.38 9.28 -27.03
CA ASN A 7 22.63 8.61 -25.97
C ASN A 7 22.06 9.65 -24.98
N ALA A 8 20.75 9.61 -24.75
CA ALA A 8 20.10 10.42 -23.73
C ALA A 8 20.03 9.68 -22.39
N ARG A 9 20.17 10.43 -21.29
CA ARG A 9 19.89 9.92 -19.93
C ARG A 9 18.46 10.29 -19.55
N LYS A 10 17.65 9.30 -19.16
CA LYS A 10 16.29 9.49 -18.67
C LYS A 10 16.21 9.20 -17.17
N GLN A 11 15.52 10.06 -16.43
CA GLN A 11 15.18 9.88 -15.02
C GLN A 11 13.70 10.18 -14.80
N LEU A 12 13.06 9.46 -13.88
CA LEU A 12 11.69 9.70 -13.45
C LEU A 12 11.69 10.11 -11.98
N LEU A 13 10.98 11.19 -11.66
CA LEU A 13 10.84 11.76 -10.32
C LEU A 13 9.37 12.12 -10.05
N ILE A 14 8.99 12.18 -8.78
CA ILE A 14 7.64 12.53 -8.36
C ILE A 14 7.49 14.05 -8.32
N SER A 15 6.61 14.61 -9.15
CA SER A 15 6.34 16.06 -9.22
C SER A 15 5.25 16.53 -8.26
N SER A 16 4.41 15.61 -7.76
CA SER A 16 3.37 15.89 -6.76
C SER A 16 3.07 14.63 -5.98
N VAL A 17 3.05 14.76 -4.65
CA VAL A 17 2.80 13.63 -3.75
C VAL A 17 1.30 13.44 -3.49
N PRO A 18 0.76 12.21 -3.60
CA PRO A 18 -0.67 11.96 -3.39
C PRO A 18 -1.04 11.86 -1.89
N ALA A 19 -2.33 11.96 -1.56
CA ALA A 19 -2.79 11.64 -0.20
C ALA A 19 -2.67 10.14 0.11
N ILE A 20 -2.96 9.31 -0.91
CA ILE A 20 -2.83 7.85 -0.86
C ILE A 20 -1.86 7.42 -1.97
N LEU A 21 -0.77 6.78 -1.56
CA LEU A 21 0.21 6.20 -2.47
C LEU A 21 -0.09 4.71 -2.63
N ILE A 22 -0.25 4.27 -3.88
CA ILE A 22 -0.42 2.86 -4.23
C ILE A 22 0.81 2.41 -5.00
N LEU A 23 1.53 1.42 -4.47
CA LEU A 23 2.68 0.82 -5.13
C LEU A 23 2.27 -0.55 -5.68
N HIS A 24 2.37 -0.72 -7.00
CA HIS A 24 2.17 -2.00 -7.66
C HIS A 24 3.52 -2.63 -7.99
N LEU A 25 3.82 -3.76 -7.34
CA LEU A 25 5.02 -4.53 -7.62
C LEU A 25 4.79 -5.38 -8.88
N LYS A 26 5.52 -5.08 -9.96
CA LYS A 26 5.44 -5.80 -11.24
C LYS A 26 5.99 -7.21 -11.10
N ARG A 27 5.19 -8.12 -10.54
CA ARG A 27 5.56 -9.52 -10.30
C ARG A 27 5.40 -10.39 -11.53
N PHE A 28 4.76 -9.92 -12.58
CA PHE A 28 4.52 -10.69 -13.79
C PHE A 28 5.43 -10.23 -14.90
N HIS A 29 6.18 -11.18 -15.44
CA HIS A 29 7.13 -10.94 -16.51
C HIS A 29 6.91 -11.94 -17.63
N GLN A 30 6.82 -11.41 -18.84
CA GLN A 30 6.77 -12.19 -20.06
C GLN A 30 8.04 -11.94 -20.87
N ALA A 31 8.75 -13.00 -21.21
CA ALA A 31 9.89 -13.00 -22.12
C ALA A 31 9.61 -13.97 -23.26
N GLY A 32 9.18 -13.44 -24.41
CA GLY A 32 8.66 -14.25 -25.52
C GLY A 32 7.43 -15.05 -25.10
N LEU A 33 7.51 -16.38 -25.22
CA LEU A 33 6.46 -17.33 -24.80
C LEU A 33 6.55 -17.72 -23.32
N SER A 34 7.63 -17.34 -22.62
CA SER A 34 7.82 -17.68 -21.21
C SER A 34 7.09 -16.68 -20.32
N LEU A 35 6.14 -17.19 -19.54
CA LEU A 35 5.41 -16.45 -18.51
C LEU A 35 5.96 -16.86 -17.14
N ARG A 36 6.48 -15.89 -16.39
CA ARG A 36 6.97 -16.14 -15.02
C ARG A 36 6.41 -15.14 -14.02
N LYS A 37 6.04 -15.66 -12.85
CA LYS A 37 5.79 -14.86 -11.66
C LYS A 37 7.08 -14.73 -10.85
N VAL A 38 7.42 -13.51 -10.46
CA VAL A 38 8.53 -13.18 -9.57
C VAL A 38 8.03 -13.29 -8.12
N ASN A 39 8.33 -14.43 -7.50
CA ASN A 39 7.97 -14.74 -6.11
C ASN A 39 9.04 -14.29 -5.09
N ARG A 40 10.05 -13.53 -5.51
CA ARG A 40 11.05 -12.99 -4.58
C ARG A 40 10.36 -12.03 -3.60
N HIS A 41 10.65 -12.19 -2.31
CA HIS A 41 10.18 -11.25 -1.30
C HIS A 41 10.79 -9.86 -1.56
N VAL A 42 10.00 -8.83 -1.31
CA VAL A 42 10.42 -7.43 -1.42
C VAL A 42 10.12 -6.85 -0.06
N ASP A 43 11.17 -6.44 0.66
CA ASP A 43 10.99 -5.78 1.94
C ASP A 43 10.30 -4.43 1.73
N PHE A 44 9.31 -4.14 2.58
CA PHE A 44 8.60 -2.87 2.59
C PHE A 44 8.47 -2.37 4.03
N PRO A 45 8.71 -1.07 4.28
CA PRO A 45 8.64 -0.53 5.63
C PRO A 45 7.20 -0.20 6.04
N LEU A 46 6.91 -0.16 7.34
CA LEU A 46 5.63 0.38 7.82
C LEU A 46 5.52 1.88 7.58
N ILE A 47 6.65 2.59 7.65
CA ILE A 47 6.76 4.03 7.39
C ILE A 47 7.70 4.23 6.21
N LEU A 48 7.18 4.77 5.11
CA LEU A 48 7.94 5.07 3.90
C LEU A 48 8.22 6.57 3.82
N ASP A 49 9.49 6.95 3.69
CA ASP A 49 9.86 8.32 3.32
C ASP A 49 9.96 8.44 1.80
N LEU A 50 9.05 9.22 1.21
CA LEU A 50 8.97 9.45 -0.23
C LEU A 50 9.86 10.61 -0.70
N ALA A 51 10.41 11.41 0.24
CA ALA A 51 11.18 12.61 -0.09
C ALA A 51 12.34 12.35 -1.07
N PRO A 52 13.14 11.26 -0.95
CA PRO A 52 14.27 11.01 -1.86
C PRO A 52 13.88 10.78 -3.33
N PHE A 53 12.60 10.51 -3.61
CA PHE A 53 12.08 10.23 -4.95
C PHE A 53 11.35 11.42 -5.58
N CYS A 54 11.26 12.54 -4.86
CA CYS A 54 10.58 13.75 -5.30
C CYS A 54 11.52 14.65 -6.14
N SER A 55 10.95 15.38 -7.10
CA SER A 55 11.69 16.42 -7.82
C SER A 55 11.98 17.63 -6.93
N ALA A 56 13.01 18.42 -7.24
CA ALA A 56 13.31 19.67 -6.52
C ALA A 56 12.11 20.65 -6.47
N SER A 57 11.25 20.64 -7.48
CA SER A 57 10.02 21.46 -7.57
C SER A 57 8.75 20.68 -7.20
N CYS A 58 8.85 19.64 -6.37
CA CYS A 58 7.71 18.80 -6.02
C CYS A 58 6.63 19.62 -5.28
N LYS A 59 5.39 19.51 -5.74
CA LYS A 59 4.24 20.19 -5.11
C LYS A 59 3.90 19.53 -3.79
N ASN A 60 3.45 20.35 -2.83
CA ASN A 60 3.01 19.93 -1.50
C ASN A 60 4.14 19.32 -0.64
N VAL A 61 5.39 19.69 -0.91
CA VAL A 61 6.58 19.31 -0.14
C VAL A 61 7.41 20.57 0.10
N THR A 62 7.80 20.83 1.35
CA THR A 62 8.76 21.89 1.68
C THR A 62 10.18 21.36 1.49
N ASP A 63 11.10 22.23 1.04
CA ASP A 63 12.49 21.83 0.81
C ASP A 63 13.13 21.28 2.09
N GLY A 64 13.82 20.14 1.97
CA GLY A 64 14.41 19.42 3.11
C GLY A 64 13.42 18.70 4.05
N ALA A 65 12.11 18.72 3.79
CA ALA A 65 11.13 18.03 4.63
C ALA A 65 10.95 16.55 4.25
N ARG A 66 10.76 15.70 5.27
CA ARG A 66 10.37 14.29 5.08
C ARG A 66 8.96 14.19 4.55
N VAL A 67 8.72 13.24 3.64
CA VAL A 67 7.38 12.97 3.11
C VAL A 67 6.98 11.57 3.55
N LEU A 68 6.49 11.46 4.78
CA LEU A 68 6.20 10.17 5.41
C LEU A 68 4.83 9.63 5.01
N TYR A 69 4.79 8.32 4.77
CA TYR A 69 3.57 7.57 4.58
C TYR A 69 3.51 6.36 5.51
N SER A 70 2.34 6.07 6.08
CA SER A 70 2.10 4.85 6.84
C SER A 70 1.44 3.79 5.97
N LEU A 71 1.99 2.57 5.98
CA LEU A 71 1.36 1.40 5.39
C LEU A 71 0.07 1.08 6.15
N TYR A 72 -1.01 0.86 5.41
CA TYR A 72 -2.30 0.47 6.00
C TYR A 72 -2.99 -0.67 5.25
N GLY A 73 -2.50 -1.04 4.07
CA GLY A 73 -3.08 -2.11 3.26
C GLY A 73 -2.05 -2.83 2.40
N ILE A 74 -2.20 -4.13 2.27
CA ILE A 74 -1.42 -4.98 1.36
C ILE A 74 -2.40 -5.88 0.62
N VAL A 75 -2.20 -6.05 -0.69
CA VAL A 75 -2.81 -7.15 -1.44
C VAL A 75 -1.70 -8.13 -1.75
N GLU A 76 -1.89 -9.39 -1.39
CA GLU A 76 -1.02 -10.52 -1.75
C GLU A 76 -1.69 -11.32 -2.85
N HIS A 77 -0.88 -11.81 -3.80
CA HIS A 77 -1.33 -12.76 -4.80
C HIS A 77 -0.58 -14.08 -4.60
N SER A 78 -1.29 -15.17 -4.37
CA SER A 78 -0.74 -16.54 -4.38
C SER A 78 -1.02 -17.20 -5.74
N GLY A 79 -0.27 -18.24 -6.10
CA GLY A 79 -0.43 -18.91 -7.41
C GLY A 79 0.43 -18.32 -8.54
N SER A 80 0.01 -18.52 -9.78
CA SER A 80 0.80 -18.31 -11.00
C SER A 80 0.25 -17.19 -11.90
N MET A 81 0.88 -16.96 -13.05
CA MET A 81 0.33 -16.02 -14.05
C MET A 81 -0.97 -16.49 -14.70
N ARG A 82 -1.29 -17.79 -14.63
CA ARG A 82 -2.48 -18.37 -15.25
C ARG A 82 -3.69 -18.39 -14.33
N GLY A 83 -3.51 -18.02 -13.06
CA GLY A 83 -4.53 -18.12 -12.02
C GLY A 83 -3.89 -18.19 -10.64
N GLY A 84 -4.67 -17.80 -9.65
CA GLY A 84 -4.21 -17.65 -8.28
C GLY A 84 -5.31 -17.14 -7.38
N HIS A 85 -4.91 -16.74 -6.18
CA HIS A 85 -5.83 -16.21 -5.17
C HIS A 85 -5.32 -14.88 -4.63
N TYR A 86 -6.24 -13.95 -4.41
CA TYR A 86 -5.93 -12.65 -3.84
C TYR A 86 -6.44 -12.58 -2.40
N ALA A 87 -5.58 -12.12 -1.50
CA ALA A 87 -5.93 -11.84 -0.13
C ALA A 87 -5.40 -10.48 0.30
N ALA A 88 -6.00 -9.89 1.32
CA ALA A 88 -5.64 -8.57 1.81
C ALA A 88 -5.16 -8.62 3.27
N TYR A 89 -4.20 -7.77 3.59
CA TYR A 89 -3.85 -7.41 4.96
C TYR A 89 -4.24 -5.96 5.17
N VAL A 90 -5.05 -5.66 6.18
CA VAL A 90 -5.58 -4.32 6.44
C VAL A 90 -5.32 -3.92 7.89
N LYS A 91 -4.82 -2.71 8.08
CA LYS A 91 -4.60 -2.13 9.42
C LYS A 91 -5.90 -1.55 9.95
N VAL A 92 -6.32 -2.00 11.13
CA VAL A 92 -7.50 -1.50 11.82
C VAL A 92 -7.26 -0.05 12.24
N ARG A 93 -8.14 0.83 11.83
CA ARG A 93 -8.11 2.26 12.20
C ARG A 93 -9.11 2.53 13.30
N THR A 94 -8.77 3.46 14.19
CA THR A 94 -9.77 4.04 15.09
C THR A 94 -10.86 4.69 14.24
N PRO A 95 -12.14 4.36 14.46
CA PRO A 95 -13.24 5.08 13.83
C PRO A 95 -13.12 6.58 14.13
N SER A 96 -13.38 7.43 13.13
CA SER A 96 -13.38 8.87 13.35
C SER A 96 -14.53 9.26 14.29
N LYS A 97 -14.36 10.30 15.12
CA LYS A 97 -15.44 10.81 15.99
C LYS A 97 -16.72 11.12 15.21
N LYS A 98 -16.59 11.71 14.00
CA LYS A 98 -17.70 11.98 13.07
C LYS A 98 -18.43 10.71 12.63
N LEU A 99 -17.70 9.62 12.40
CA LEU A 99 -18.29 8.33 12.04
C LEU A 99 -18.98 7.69 13.24
N LEU A 100 -18.37 7.76 14.42
CA LEU A 100 -18.98 7.28 15.66
C LEU A 100 -20.29 8.01 16.00
N GLU A 101 -20.33 9.34 15.81
CA GLU A 101 -21.52 10.16 16.00
C GLU A 101 -22.65 9.76 15.04
N HIS A 102 -22.34 9.54 13.74
CA HIS A 102 -23.34 9.08 12.77
C HIS A 102 -23.87 7.67 13.09
N ILE A 103 -22.98 6.74 13.43
CA ILE A 103 -23.35 5.35 13.76
C ILE A 103 -24.19 5.32 15.03
N SER A 104 -23.92 6.18 16.02
CA SER A 104 -24.69 6.27 17.25
C SER A 104 -26.14 6.74 17.03
N SER A 105 -26.40 7.49 15.96
CA SER A 105 -27.77 7.88 15.59
C SER A 105 -28.57 6.74 14.94
N THR A 106 -27.88 5.82 14.26
CA THR A 106 -28.47 4.69 13.54
C THR A 106 -28.51 3.44 14.44
N LYS A 107 -29.35 3.46 15.47
CA LYS A 107 -29.63 2.28 16.31
C LYS A 107 -30.28 1.17 15.48
N ASN A 108 -29.49 0.24 14.92
CA ASN A 108 -29.85 -1.17 14.63
C ASN A 108 -28.79 -1.89 13.76
N VAL A 109 -27.53 -1.97 14.19
CA VAL A 109 -26.57 -2.91 13.58
C VAL A 109 -25.90 -3.73 14.68
N LEU A 110 -26.26 -5.00 14.77
CA LEU A 110 -25.90 -5.96 15.83
C LEU A 110 -24.41 -6.37 15.88
N GLY A 111 -23.53 -5.80 15.06
CA GLY A 111 -22.11 -6.17 14.98
C GLY A 111 -21.10 -5.19 15.60
N LEU A 112 -21.53 -4.04 16.13
CA LEU A 112 -20.60 -2.97 16.53
C LEU A 112 -19.92 -3.20 17.89
N LYS A 113 -20.52 -4.02 18.78
CA LYS A 113 -19.94 -4.28 20.11
C LYS A 113 -18.63 -5.09 20.05
N GLU A 114 -18.41 -5.87 18.99
CA GLU A 114 -17.16 -6.62 18.78
C GLU A 114 -16.04 -5.76 18.18
N ALA A 115 -16.38 -4.74 17.39
CA ALA A 115 -15.42 -3.80 16.81
C ALA A 115 -14.72 -2.91 17.86
N MET A 116 -15.26 -2.81 19.08
CA MET A 116 -14.67 -2.06 20.19
C MET A 116 -13.52 -2.81 20.90
N GLY A 117 -13.34 -4.11 20.63
CA GLY A 117 -12.24 -4.91 21.18
C GLY A 117 -10.97 -4.91 20.32
N ALA A 118 -11.05 -4.46 19.06
CA ALA A 118 -9.88 -4.33 18.20
C ALA A 118 -9.16 -3.02 18.51
N SER A 119 -7.97 -3.11 19.12
CA SER A 119 -7.16 -1.93 19.40
C SER A 119 -6.64 -1.35 18.09
N ALA A 120 -6.74 -0.03 17.94
CA ALA A 120 -6.21 0.69 16.78
C ALA A 120 -4.76 0.28 16.49
N GLY A 121 -4.45 0.04 15.21
CA GLY A 121 -3.12 -0.36 14.77
C GLY A 121 -2.89 -1.87 14.66
N GLN A 122 -3.83 -2.71 15.09
CA GLN A 122 -3.78 -4.15 14.80
C GLN A 122 -4.03 -4.46 13.31
N TRP A 123 -3.59 -5.63 12.87
CA TRP A 123 -3.74 -6.07 11.49
C TRP A 123 -4.72 -7.23 11.34
N VAL A 124 -5.46 -7.20 10.24
CA VAL A 124 -6.44 -8.22 9.86
C VAL A 124 -6.04 -8.79 8.51
N TYR A 125 -6.01 -10.11 8.40
CA TYR A 125 -5.93 -10.85 7.15
C TYR A 125 -7.35 -11.16 6.67
N VAL A 126 -7.62 -10.88 5.40
CA VAL A 126 -8.93 -11.05 4.74
C VAL A 126 -8.74 -11.87 3.48
N SER A 127 -9.37 -13.02 3.43
CA SER A 127 -9.42 -13.92 2.27
C SER A 127 -10.87 -14.33 2.04
N ASP A 128 -11.56 -13.63 1.14
CA ASP A 128 -13.00 -13.78 0.88
C ASP A 128 -13.83 -13.70 2.17
N ALA A 129 -14.52 -14.78 2.54
CA ALA A 129 -15.32 -14.88 3.75
C ALA A 129 -14.49 -15.09 5.03
N HIS A 130 -13.20 -15.40 4.91
CA HIS A 130 -12.32 -15.65 6.05
C HIS A 130 -11.60 -14.38 6.49
N VAL A 131 -11.83 -13.98 7.74
CA VAL A 131 -11.25 -12.77 8.35
C VAL A 131 -10.58 -13.18 9.66
N GLN A 132 -9.32 -12.79 9.84
CA GLN A 132 -8.55 -13.18 11.02
C GLN A 132 -7.57 -12.08 11.46
N MET A 133 -7.47 -11.85 12.77
CA MET A 133 -6.38 -11.04 13.35
C MET A 133 -5.02 -11.70 13.09
N VAL A 134 -4.02 -10.90 12.73
CA VAL A 134 -2.65 -11.36 12.46
C VAL A 134 -1.60 -10.43 13.08
N PRO A 135 -0.45 -10.96 13.51
CA PRO A 135 0.65 -10.13 13.98
C PRO A 135 1.30 -9.36 12.83
N GLU A 136 1.90 -8.21 13.14
CA GLU A 136 2.62 -7.37 12.16
C GLU A 136 3.75 -8.13 11.45
N SER A 137 4.42 -9.06 12.14
CA SER A 137 5.44 -9.91 11.53
C SER A 137 4.90 -10.72 10.34
N ARG A 138 3.66 -11.22 10.40
CA ARG A 138 3.04 -11.93 9.28
C ARG A 138 2.77 -10.99 8.11
N VAL A 139 2.36 -9.75 8.41
CA VAL A 139 2.09 -8.70 7.41
C VAL A 139 3.36 -8.34 6.65
N LEU A 140 4.47 -8.09 7.37
CA LEU A 140 5.75 -7.73 6.78
C LEU A 140 6.38 -8.86 5.94
N ASN A 141 6.02 -10.12 6.20
CA ASN A 141 6.49 -11.26 5.42
C ASN A 141 5.60 -11.59 4.20
N ALA A 142 4.51 -10.86 3.97
CA ALA A 142 3.61 -11.11 2.85
C ALA A 142 4.31 -10.94 1.48
N GLN A 143 3.91 -11.73 0.48
CA GLN A 143 4.34 -11.55 -0.91
C GLN A 143 3.53 -10.42 -1.57
N ALA A 144 3.76 -9.19 -1.11
CA ALA A 144 3.00 -8.01 -1.50
C ALA A 144 2.93 -7.84 -3.02
N TYR A 145 1.74 -7.73 -3.57
CA TYR A 145 1.47 -7.39 -4.97
C TYR A 145 1.10 -5.90 -5.10
N LEU A 146 0.20 -5.42 -4.25
CA LEU A 146 -0.09 -4.00 -4.06
C LEU A 146 0.20 -3.60 -2.61
N LEU A 147 0.74 -2.40 -2.43
CA LEU A 147 0.94 -1.77 -1.13
C LEU A 147 0.17 -0.44 -1.12
N PHE A 148 -0.58 -0.20 -0.05
CA PHE A 148 -1.37 1.00 0.17
C PHE A 148 -0.81 1.79 1.35
N TYR A 149 -0.38 2.99 1.04
CA TYR A 149 0.27 3.92 1.94
C TYR A 149 -0.56 5.20 2.05
N GLU A 150 -0.77 5.69 3.26
CA GLU A 150 -1.43 6.97 3.49
C GLU A 150 -0.42 8.01 3.95
N ARG A 151 -0.54 9.24 3.44
CA ARG A 151 0.36 10.32 3.81
C ARG A 151 0.13 10.72 5.26
N LEU A 152 1.22 10.83 6.01
CA LEU A 152 1.20 11.42 7.35
C LEU A 152 1.29 12.94 7.21
N LEU A 153 0.29 13.64 7.74
CA LEU A 153 0.31 15.09 7.90
C LEU A 153 0.95 15.36 9.26
N ILE A 154 2.23 15.74 9.25
CA ILE A 154 3.02 16.09 10.43
C ILE A 154 3.18 17.61 10.46
#